data_AF-A0A829QN89-F1
#
_entry.id   AF-A0A829QN89-F1
#
_cell.length_a   1.000
_cell.length_b   1.000
_cell.length_c   1.000
_cell.angle_alpha   90.00
_cell.angle_beta   90.00
_cell.angle_gamma   90.00
#
_symmetry.space_group_name_H-M   'P 1'
#
loop_
_entity.id
_entity.type
_entity.pdbx_description
1 polymer ?
#
loop_
_entity_poly.entity_id
_entity_poly.type
_entity_poly.pdbx_seq_one_letter_code
_entity_poly.pdbx_strand_id
1 'polypeptide(L)'
;MAALVILLVATGCTRTVAGQARGGEPVPGADFFFQGEQPDYGQKLDAQEKATLIYARALRRVDPCGFASALKEYGDPGQVVGDFQMCYASVKVTGDPSLTEVSYEYSMQDKRDASAAFRVGPVPVYETGEECEYEVPLGLERLPGAPSSPPLHAMLSVSAYLYGSDEYSDPDCRVAKQVVTAIAKQLPSGLQPRSALSTYPIKLAERDPCEILREYPGKARGVSIDLLGDPFGCDFSLPDSDIDYTVQLTSSVNDFPDEYTKSTRDGVTYFHNEDPSQLTGCHALALVGDPLYPKDIGGGAANTDADAYFPAIVASAFTGRDRKDCGHMREILDKAVRLFANSAR
;
A
#
# COMPACT_ATOMS: atom_id res chain seq x y z
N MET A 1 -16.81 -24.39 68.42
CA MET A 1 -16.16 -23.45 67.48
C MET A 1 -16.31 -24.02 66.08
N ALA A 2 -17.24 -23.48 65.30
CA ALA A 2 -17.44 -23.85 63.90
C ALA A 2 -16.79 -22.75 63.06
N ALA A 3 -15.77 -23.12 62.27
CA ALA A 3 -15.14 -22.23 61.30
C ALA A 3 -15.71 -22.55 59.92
N LEU A 4 -16.28 -21.53 59.29
CA LEU A 4 -16.96 -21.57 58.00
C LEU A 4 -16.20 -20.62 57.04
N VAL A 5 -16.18 -21.00 55.75
CA VAL A 5 -15.97 -20.17 54.53
C VAL A 5 -14.54 -19.63 54.29
N ILE A 6 -13.99 -19.46 53.06
CA ILE A 6 -14.52 -19.31 51.69
C ILE A 6 -13.48 -19.87 50.69
N LEU A 7 -13.90 -20.76 49.77
CA LEU A 7 -13.14 -21.11 48.56
C LEU A 7 -13.56 -20.15 47.44
N LEU A 8 -12.68 -19.19 47.12
CA LEU A 8 -12.80 -18.30 45.95
C LEU A 8 -12.46 -19.11 44.70
N VAL A 9 -13.47 -19.50 43.94
CA VAL A 9 -13.30 -20.04 42.58
C VAL A 9 -13.17 -18.84 41.63
N ALA A 10 -11.94 -18.51 41.26
CA ALA A 10 -11.67 -17.57 40.17
C ALA A 10 -12.02 -18.26 38.84
N THR A 11 -13.22 -18.03 38.32
CA THR A 11 -13.60 -18.41 36.96
C THR A 11 -12.96 -17.44 35.97
N GLY A 12 -11.73 -17.71 35.58
CA GLY A 12 -11.10 -17.04 34.44
C GLY A 12 -11.78 -17.47 33.15
N CYS A 13 -12.53 -16.57 32.51
CA CYS A 13 -13.04 -16.74 31.15
C CYS A 13 -11.87 -16.74 30.17
N THR A 14 -11.21 -17.88 30.00
CA THR A 14 -10.27 -18.09 28.90
C THR A 14 -11.09 -18.32 27.63
N ARG A 15 -11.21 -17.28 26.79
CA ARG A 15 -11.61 -17.45 25.40
C ARG A 15 -10.46 -18.17 24.69
N THR A 16 -10.50 -19.49 24.66
CA THR A 16 -9.63 -20.29 23.79
C THR A 16 -10.10 -20.08 22.36
N VAL A 17 -9.44 -19.19 21.63
CA VAL A 17 -9.51 -19.19 20.16
C VAL A 17 -8.82 -20.47 19.73
N ALA A 18 -9.61 -21.47 19.32
CA ALA A 18 -9.09 -22.69 18.72
C ALA A 18 -8.54 -22.37 17.33
N GLY A 19 -7.35 -21.78 17.28
CA GLY A 19 -6.56 -21.68 16.06
C GLY A 19 -5.94 -23.03 15.78
N GLN A 20 -6.45 -23.73 14.76
CA GLN A 20 -5.81 -24.91 14.23
C GLN A 20 -4.45 -24.47 13.68
N ALA A 21 -3.34 -24.99 14.23
CA ALA A 21 -2.01 -24.77 13.67
C ALA A 21 -1.98 -25.40 12.27
N ARG A 22 -2.30 -24.60 11.25
CA ARG A 22 -2.01 -24.94 9.86
C ARG A 22 -0.49 -24.92 9.74
N GLY A 23 0.09 -26.03 9.30
CA GLY A 23 1.53 -26.08 8.99
C GLY A 23 1.86 -24.89 8.08
N GLY A 24 2.96 -24.19 8.39
CA GLY A 24 3.34 -22.97 7.68
C GLY A 24 3.33 -23.21 6.18
N GLU A 25 2.55 -22.41 5.46
CA GLU A 25 2.58 -22.41 4.01
C GLU A 25 4.00 -22.07 3.57
N PRO A 26 4.64 -22.85 2.67
CA PRO A 26 5.99 -22.55 2.24
C PRO A 26 6.02 -21.16 1.60
N VAL A 27 7.09 -20.41 1.86
CA VAL A 27 7.32 -19.10 1.21
C VAL A 27 7.24 -19.31 -0.31
N PRO A 28 6.38 -18.54 -1.02
CA PRO A 28 6.25 -18.68 -2.46
C PRO A 28 7.59 -18.54 -3.20
N GLY A 29 7.75 -19.31 -4.28
CA GLY A 29 8.92 -19.22 -5.16
C GLY A 29 8.96 -17.91 -5.96
N ALA A 30 10.08 -17.64 -6.63
CA ALA A 30 10.26 -16.41 -7.41
C ALA A 30 9.30 -16.27 -8.62
N ASP A 31 8.70 -17.39 -9.07
CA ASP A 31 7.67 -17.43 -10.11
C ASP A 31 6.30 -16.92 -9.63
N PHE A 32 6.10 -16.81 -8.31
CA PHE A 32 4.87 -16.29 -7.70
C PHE A 32 4.50 -14.89 -8.19
N PHE A 33 5.49 -13.99 -8.37
CA PHE A 33 5.23 -12.59 -8.70
C PHE A 33 4.55 -12.42 -10.06
N PHE A 34 4.88 -13.27 -11.04
CA PHE A 34 4.36 -13.20 -12.40
C PHE A 34 3.31 -14.26 -12.73
N GLN A 35 2.91 -15.09 -11.76
CA GLN A 35 1.92 -16.15 -11.97
C GLN A 35 0.52 -15.62 -12.33
N GLY A 36 -0.11 -16.27 -13.31
CA GLY A 36 -1.51 -16.03 -13.72
C GLY A 36 -1.65 -15.06 -14.89
N GLU A 37 -2.81 -15.12 -15.54
CA GLU A 37 -3.13 -14.23 -16.67
C GLU A 37 -3.49 -12.81 -16.18
N GLN A 38 -3.11 -11.80 -16.95
CA GLN A 38 -3.53 -10.41 -16.72
C GLN A 38 -4.70 -10.09 -17.65
N PRO A 39 -5.92 -9.89 -17.12
CA PRO A 39 -7.07 -9.54 -17.93
C PRO A 39 -6.90 -8.14 -18.55
N ASP A 40 -7.49 -7.94 -19.73
CA ASP A 40 -7.59 -6.63 -20.38
C ASP A 40 -8.82 -5.82 -19.91
N TYR A 41 -9.65 -6.42 -19.05
CA TYR A 41 -10.88 -5.83 -18.49
C TYR A 41 -11.86 -5.32 -19.57
N GLY A 42 -11.85 -5.94 -20.76
CA GLY A 42 -12.69 -5.53 -21.88
C GLY A 42 -12.17 -4.28 -22.61
N GLN A 43 -10.93 -3.87 -22.34
CA GLN A 43 -10.25 -2.76 -22.99
C GLN A 43 -9.34 -3.25 -24.11
N LYS A 44 -9.06 -2.38 -25.08
CA LYS A 44 -8.10 -2.68 -26.15
C LYS A 44 -6.71 -2.20 -25.73
N LEU A 45 -6.00 -3.05 -25.00
CA LEU A 45 -4.65 -2.76 -24.52
C LEU A 45 -3.58 -3.17 -25.54
N ASP A 46 -2.59 -2.30 -25.74
CA ASP A 46 -1.38 -2.62 -26.49
C ASP A 46 -0.41 -3.49 -25.66
N ALA A 47 0.74 -3.83 -26.24
CA ALA A 47 1.72 -4.70 -25.59
C ALA A 47 2.41 -4.04 -24.38
N GLN A 48 2.63 -2.73 -24.42
CA GLN A 48 3.28 -1.99 -23.34
C GLN A 48 2.32 -1.81 -22.17
N GLU A 49 1.07 -1.44 -22.43
CA GLU A 49 0.01 -1.32 -21.42
C GLU A 49 -0.23 -2.65 -20.69
N LYS A 50 -0.26 -3.77 -21.44
CA LYS A 50 -0.33 -5.11 -20.85
C LYS A 50 0.88 -5.43 -19.99
N ALA A 51 2.09 -5.06 -20.43
CA ALA A 51 3.29 -5.24 -19.64
C ALA A 51 3.22 -4.40 -18.34
N THR A 52 2.81 -3.14 -18.41
CA THR A 52 2.60 -2.26 -17.25
C THR A 52 1.69 -2.91 -16.21
N LEU A 53 0.51 -3.41 -16.62
CA LEU A 53 -0.41 -4.10 -15.70
C LEU A 53 0.21 -5.37 -15.07
N ILE A 54 0.98 -6.14 -15.85
CA ILE A 54 1.66 -7.34 -15.35
C ILE A 54 2.71 -6.96 -14.28
N TYR A 55 3.47 -5.88 -14.50
CA TYR A 55 4.45 -5.38 -13.53
C TYR A 55 3.79 -4.76 -12.30
N ALA A 56 2.72 -3.98 -12.47
CA ALA A 56 1.92 -3.45 -11.36
C ALA A 56 1.37 -4.59 -10.48
N ARG A 57 0.84 -5.65 -11.09
CA ARG A 57 0.42 -6.86 -10.36
C ARG A 57 1.57 -7.53 -9.62
N ALA A 58 2.74 -7.66 -10.25
CA ALA A 58 3.91 -8.24 -9.59
C ALA A 58 4.35 -7.39 -8.39
N LEU A 59 4.29 -6.06 -8.50
CA LEU A 59 4.59 -5.12 -7.41
C LEU A 59 3.59 -5.22 -6.26
N ARG A 60 2.28 -5.32 -6.54
CA ARG A 60 1.23 -5.61 -5.53
C ARG A 60 1.46 -6.89 -4.73
N ARG A 61 2.25 -7.83 -5.27
CA ARG A 61 2.63 -9.10 -4.62
C ARG A 61 3.94 -9.02 -3.83
N VAL A 62 4.64 -7.89 -3.82
CA VAL A 62 5.80 -7.67 -2.96
C VAL A 62 5.31 -7.07 -1.64
N ASP A 63 5.75 -7.63 -0.50
CA ASP A 63 5.40 -7.13 0.82
C ASP A 63 6.30 -5.94 1.22
N PRO A 64 5.78 -4.69 1.28
CA PRO A 64 6.60 -3.52 1.63
C PRO A 64 7.12 -3.61 3.07
N CYS A 65 6.37 -4.23 3.99
CA CYS A 65 6.82 -4.40 5.36
C CYS A 65 7.91 -5.46 5.51
N GLY A 66 8.15 -6.28 4.50
CA GLY A 66 9.27 -7.24 4.49
C GLY A 66 10.64 -6.56 4.57
N PHE A 67 10.75 -5.31 4.11
CA PHE A 67 11.99 -4.53 4.14
C PHE A 67 12.34 -3.99 5.54
N ALA A 68 11.37 -3.91 6.47
CA ALA A 68 11.60 -3.45 7.83
C ALA A 68 12.58 -4.33 8.61
N SER A 69 12.83 -5.56 8.15
CA SER A 69 13.85 -6.46 8.74
C SER A 69 15.27 -5.87 8.73
N ALA A 70 15.57 -4.97 7.79
CA ALA A 70 16.85 -4.27 7.71
C ALA A 70 17.11 -3.31 8.90
N LEU A 71 16.07 -2.87 9.61
CA LEU A 71 16.20 -1.88 10.69
C LEU A 71 17.02 -2.38 11.89
N LYS A 72 17.12 -3.69 12.08
CA LYS A 72 17.92 -4.32 13.16
C LYS A 72 19.40 -3.99 13.08
N GLU A 73 19.90 -3.57 11.92
CA GLU A 73 21.30 -3.15 11.76
C GLU A 73 21.57 -1.72 12.28
N TYR A 74 20.51 -0.93 12.53
CA TYR A 74 20.61 0.53 12.74
C TYR A 74 20.08 0.99 14.10
N GLY A 75 19.21 0.21 14.73
CA GLY A 75 18.64 0.53 16.03
C GLY A 75 17.76 -0.59 16.54
N ASP A 76 17.00 -0.28 17.58
CA ASP A 76 16.02 -1.19 18.15
C ASP A 76 14.69 -1.01 17.40
N PRO A 77 14.24 -1.98 16.58
CA PRO A 77 12.98 -1.81 15.85
C PRO A 77 11.81 -1.73 16.84
N GLY A 78 10.80 -0.95 16.49
CA GLY A 78 9.56 -0.86 17.27
C GLY A 78 8.47 -1.66 16.61
N GLN A 79 7.69 -1.00 15.77
CA GLN A 79 6.52 -1.56 15.14
C GLN A 79 6.52 -1.28 13.64
N VAL A 80 5.72 -2.05 12.91
CA VAL A 80 5.35 -1.75 11.54
C VAL A 80 3.87 -1.53 11.43
N VAL A 81 3.47 -0.70 10.47
CA VAL A 81 2.12 -0.62 9.99
C VAL A 81 2.14 -0.52 8.48
N GLY A 82 1.48 -1.47 7.84
CA GLY A 82 1.46 -1.61 6.39
C GLY A 82 0.20 -0.99 5.82
N ASP A 83 0.39 -0.14 4.81
CA ASP A 83 -0.60 0.11 3.78
C ASP A 83 -0.43 -0.93 2.63
N PHE A 84 -1.25 -0.84 1.59
CA PHE A 84 -1.14 -1.63 0.39
C PHE A 84 0.10 -1.23 -0.42
N GLN A 85 0.30 0.08 -0.62
CA GLN A 85 1.41 0.65 -1.41
C GLN A 85 2.64 0.97 -0.58
N MET A 86 2.47 1.11 0.74
CA MET A 86 3.51 1.61 1.63
C MET A 86 3.59 0.82 2.92
N CYS A 87 4.69 0.95 3.64
CA CYS A 87 4.82 0.46 5.01
C CYS A 87 5.62 1.47 5.83
N TYR A 88 5.11 1.78 7.01
CA TYR A 88 5.84 2.56 8.00
C TYR A 88 6.43 1.61 9.03
N ALA A 89 7.69 1.84 9.38
CA ALA A 89 8.37 1.09 10.42
C ALA A 89 9.10 2.02 11.37
N SER A 90 8.89 1.85 12.67
CA SER A 90 9.61 2.64 13.67
C SER A 90 10.91 1.96 14.09
N VAL A 91 11.92 2.79 14.39
CA VAL A 91 13.21 2.35 14.93
C VAL A 91 13.72 3.34 15.96
N LYS A 92 14.24 2.81 17.06
CA LYS A 92 14.97 3.56 18.07
C LYS A 92 16.46 3.58 17.72
N VAL A 93 16.92 4.67 17.13
CA VAL A 93 18.34 4.85 16.81
C VAL A 93 19.12 5.22 18.08
N THR A 94 20.29 4.61 18.24
CA THR A 94 21.14 4.85 19.43
C THR A 94 21.62 6.30 19.45
N GLY A 95 21.37 6.99 20.56
CA GLY A 95 21.77 8.39 20.76
C GLY A 95 20.71 9.41 20.37
N ASP A 96 19.67 9.00 19.63
CA ASP A 96 18.56 9.88 19.29
C ASP A 96 17.48 9.83 20.39
N PRO A 97 16.88 10.97 20.79
CA PRO A 97 15.90 11.02 21.87
C PRO A 97 14.52 10.52 21.43
N SER A 98 14.17 10.65 20.15
CA SER A 98 12.88 10.28 19.58
C SER A 98 12.91 8.90 18.90
N LEU A 99 11.74 8.40 18.51
CA LEU A 99 11.63 7.31 17.53
C LEU A 99 11.73 7.91 16.12
N THR A 100 12.42 7.22 15.24
CA THR A 100 12.42 7.51 13.80
C THR A 100 11.41 6.60 13.13
N GLU A 101 10.60 7.15 12.25
CA GLU A 101 9.76 6.38 11.34
C GLU A 101 10.44 6.29 9.97
N VAL A 102 10.48 5.09 9.41
CA VAL A 102 11.01 4.84 8.07
C VAL A 102 9.84 4.44 7.18
N SER A 103 9.62 5.18 6.11
CA SER A 103 8.63 4.86 5.09
C SER A 103 9.25 4.00 3.99
N TYR A 104 8.51 2.99 3.56
CA TYR A 104 8.80 2.15 2.40
C TYR A 104 7.63 2.30 1.44
N GLU A 105 7.81 2.99 0.31
CA GLU A 105 6.71 3.28 -0.61
C GLU A 105 7.02 2.80 -2.02
N TYR A 106 6.02 2.19 -2.66
CA TYR A 106 6.16 1.70 -4.02
C TYR A 106 5.69 2.72 -5.05
N SER A 107 6.41 2.77 -6.17
CA SER A 107 5.99 3.49 -7.37
C SER A 107 6.46 2.75 -8.62
N MET A 108 5.86 3.06 -9.77
CA MET A 108 6.41 2.66 -11.07
C MET A 108 6.85 3.89 -11.84
N GLN A 109 8.11 3.92 -12.27
CA GLN A 109 8.70 5.10 -12.88
C GLN A 109 9.57 4.77 -14.10
N ASP A 110 9.63 5.70 -15.04
CA ASP A 110 10.64 5.66 -16.10
C ASP A 110 11.97 6.20 -15.56
N LYS A 111 12.96 5.32 -15.46
CA LYS A 111 14.33 5.65 -15.00
C LYS A 111 15.38 5.46 -16.09
N ARG A 112 14.99 5.38 -17.38
CA ARG A 112 15.93 5.10 -18.48
C ARG A 112 17.05 6.12 -18.60
N ASP A 113 16.74 7.39 -18.36
CA ASP A 113 17.69 8.51 -18.45
C ASP A 113 18.12 9.06 -17.08
N ALA A 114 17.69 8.41 -15.98
CA ALA A 114 18.01 8.84 -14.64
C ALA A 114 19.46 8.50 -14.27
N SER A 115 20.17 9.47 -13.68
CA SER A 115 21.51 9.24 -13.14
C SER A 115 21.42 8.72 -11.71
N ALA A 116 22.11 7.62 -11.43
CA ALA A 116 22.20 7.09 -10.06
C ALA A 116 23.02 8.05 -9.18
N ALA A 117 22.49 8.36 -7.99
CA ALA A 117 23.21 9.13 -6.97
C ALA A 117 24.41 8.33 -6.44
N PHE A 118 24.23 7.03 -6.22
CA PHE A 118 25.30 6.09 -5.90
C PHE A 118 24.93 4.66 -6.32
N ARG A 119 25.85 3.70 -6.11
CA ARG A 119 25.61 2.28 -6.41
C ARG A 119 26.01 1.40 -5.24
N VAL A 120 25.25 0.34 -5.05
CA VAL A 120 25.52 -0.72 -4.08
C VAL A 120 25.70 -2.01 -4.87
N GLY A 121 26.95 -2.34 -5.18
CA GLY A 121 27.25 -3.40 -6.15
C GLY A 121 26.60 -3.10 -7.51
N PRO A 122 25.78 -4.02 -8.07
CA PRO A 122 25.09 -3.78 -9.34
C PRO A 122 23.84 -2.90 -9.21
N VAL A 123 23.34 -2.66 -8.00
CA VAL A 123 22.07 -1.96 -7.76
C VAL A 123 22.31 -0.44 -7.75
N PRO A 124 21.69 0.33 -8.68
CA PRO A 124 21.71 1.79 -8.61
C PRO A 124 20.76 2.29 -7.52
N VAL A 125 21.15 3.37 -6.85
CA VAL A 125 20.28 4.12 -5.94
C VAL A 125 20.12 5.54 -6.49
N TYR A 126 18.90 6.04 -6.51
CA TYR A 126 18.52 7.36 -7.01
C TYR A 126 18.10 8.27 -5.86
N GLU A 127 18.24 9.57 -6.04
CA GLU A 127 17.66 10.61 -5.18
C GLU A 127 16.45 11.19 -5.92
N THR A 128 15.34 11.44 -5.21
CA THR A 128 14.09 11.95 -5.81
C THR A 128 14.09 13.48 -5.93
N GLY A 129 15.04 14.15 -5.27
CA GLY A 129 15.09 15.61 -5.17
C GLY A 129 14.33 16.16 -3.96
N GLU A 130 13.55 15.32 -3.27
CA GLU A 130 13.05 15.59 -1.93
C GLU A 130 14.15 15.38 -0.89
N GLU A 131 14.13 16.14 0.22
CA GLU A 131 15.15 16.01 1.26
C GLU A 131 15.09 14.60 1.87
N CYS A 132 16.18 13.85 1.78
CA CYS A 132 16.36 12.54 2.42
C CYS A 132 15.43 11.40 1.97
N GLU A 133 14.95 11.45 0.73
CA GLU A 133 14.29 10.32 0.08
C GLU A 133 15.21 9.66 -0.97
N TYR A 134 15.29 8.34 -0.91
CA TYR A 134 16.08 7.53 -1.84
C TYR A 134 15.26 6.44 -2.48
N GLU A 135 15.52 6.18 -3.76
CA GLU A 135 14.84 5.15 -4.52
C GLU A 135 15.77 4.06 -5.02
N VAL A 136 15.25 2.84 -5.03
CA VAL A 136 15.98 1.66 -5.47
C VAL A 136 15.06 0.77 -6.33
N PRO A 137 15.52 0.28 -7.51
CA PRO A 137 14.70 -0.59 -8.33
C PRO A 137 14.62 -1.99 -7.73
N LEU A 138 13.41 -2.54 -7.65
CA LEU A 138 13.16 -3.87 -7.08
C LEU A 138 13.64 -5.02 -7.97
N GLY A 139 13.96 -4.74 -9.24
CA GLY A 139 14.53 -5.74 -10.15
C GLY A 139 13.54 -6.81 -10.62
N LEU A 140 12.24 -6.50 -10.62
CA LEU A 140 11.17 -7.43 -11.04
C LEU A 140 11.42 -8.01 -12.44
N GLU A 141 12.06 -7.26 -13.33
CA GLU A 141 12.35 -7.66 -14.71
C GLU A 141 13.30 -8.86 -14.83
N ARG A 142 13.98 -9.22 -13.73
CA ARG A 142 14.94 -10.33 -13.66
C ARG A 142 14.31 -11.62 -13.14
N LEU A 143 13.05 -11.57 -12.70
CA LEU A 143 12.37 -12.70 -12.11
C LEU A 143 11.77 -13.62 -13.18
N PRO A 144 11.61 -14.93 -12.89
CA PRO A 144 10.98 -15.86 -13.81
C PRO A 144 9.57 -15.41 -14.21
N GLY A 145 9.27 -15.44 -15.51
CA GLY A 145 7.96 -15.08 -16.05
C GLY A 145 7.75 -13.58 -16.31
N ALA A 146 8.73 -12.73 -16.00
CA ALA A 146 8.65 -11.30 -16.29
C ALA A 146 8.62 -11.02 -17.81
N PRO A 147 7.72 -10.15 -18.30
CA PRO A 147 7.77 -9.68 -19.69
C PRO A 147 9.09 -8.96 -19.97
N SER A 148 9.64 -9.14 -21.17
CA SER A 148 10.90 -8.49 -21.55
C SER A 148 10.72 -6.97 -21.69
N SER A 149 11.67 -6.20 -21.14
CA SER A 149 11.71 -4.73 -21.20
C SER A 149 10.50 -4.05 -20.57
N PRO A 150 10.49 -3.85 -19.24
CA PRO A 150 9.42 -3.08 -18.60
C PRO A 150 9.35 -1.64 -19.17
N PRO A 151 8.15 -1.10 -19.43
CA PRO A 151 8.01 0.32 -19.78
C PRO A 151 8.29 1.23 -18.57
N LEU A 152 7.91 0.78 -17.37
CA LEU A 152 8.17 1.45 -16.09
C LEU A 152 8.86 0.48 -15.14
N HIS A 153 9.82 0.98 -14.37
CA HIS A 153 10.51 0.20 -13.35
C HIS A 153 9.76 0.29 -12.02
N ALA A 154 9.56 -0.86 -11.36
CA ALA A 154 9.08 -0.90 -9.99
C ALA A 154 10.19 -0.40 -9.04
N MET A 155 9.92 0.71 -8.39
CA MET A 155 10.81 1.40 -7.46
C MET A 155 10.29 1.23 -6.04
N LEU A 156 11.23 1.18 -5.10
CA LEU A 156 10.97 1.36 -3.68
C LEU A 156 11.63 2.67 -3.24
N SER A 157 10.81 3.62 -2.80
CA SER A 157 11.21 4.82 -2.09
C SER A 157 11.42 4.52 -0.60
N VAL A 158 12.45 5.13 -0.04
CA VAL A 158 12.82 5.06 1.37
C VAL A 158 13.08 6.46 1.88
N SER A 159 12.29 6.89 2.86
CA SER A 159 12.44 8.16 3.58
C SER A 159 12.37 7.94 5.09
N ALA A 160 12.87 8.90 5.87
CA ALA A 160 12.89 8.82 7.32
C ALA A 160 12.37 10.12 7.97
N TYR A 161 11.32 9.99 8.80
CA TYR A 161 10.61 11.08 9.45
C TYR A 161 10.72 11.00 10.97
N LEU A 162 10.40 12.08 11.66
CA LEU A 162 10.12 12.02 13.09
C LEU A 162 8.85 11.22 13.27
N TYR A 163 8.86 10.24 14.18
CA TYR A 163 7.69 9.40 14.39
C TYR A 163 6.43 10.24 14.69
N GLY A 164 5.37 10.04 13.89
CA GLY A 164 4.11 10.76 14.02
C GLY A 164 4.16 12.22 13.53
N SER A 165 5.09 12.56 12.64
CA SER A 165 5.26 13.89 12.07
C SER A 165 5.69 13.81 10.61
N ASP A 166 5.29 14.80 9.82
CA ASP A 166 5.80 14.99 8.45
C ASP A 166 7.16 15.71 8.43
N GLU A 167 7.72 16.06 9.61
CA GLU A 167 9.04 16.63 9.72
C GLU A 167 10.12 15.55 9.57
N TYR A 168 11.09 15.80 8.71
CA TYR A 168 12.27 14.94 8.56
C TYR A 168 13.02 14.82 9.89
N SER A 169 13.20 13.59 10.38
CA SER A 169 14.03 13.31 11.57
C SER A 169 15.51 13.25 11.27
N ASP A 170 15.85 13.28 9.99
CA ASP A 170 17.16 12.91 9.48
C ASP A 170 17.78 14.09 8.71
N PRO A 171 18.17 15.19 9.39
CA PRO A 171 18.69 16.38 8.71
C PRO A 171 19.99 16.13 7.91
N ASP A 172 20.67 15.01 8.17
CA ASP A 172 21.88 14.58 7.45
C ASP A 172 21.62 13.41 6.46
N CYS A 173 20.35 13.02 6.25
CA CYS A 173 19.92 11.88 5.45
C CYS A 173 20.63 10.55 5.77
N ARG A 174 21.13 10.40 7.01
CA ARG A 174 21.95 9.28 7.46
C ARG A 174 21.13 7.99 7.55
N VAL A 175 19.98 8.01 8.20
CA VAL A 175 19.12 6.85 8.43
C VAL A 175 18.54 6.36 7.10
N ALA A 176 17.94 7.26 6.32
CA ALA A 176 17.35 6.89 5.02
C ALA A 176 18.41 6.29 4.08
N LYS A 177 19.60 6.91 3.98
CA LYS A 177 20.71 6.41 3.16
C LYS A 177 21.26 5.06 3.64
N GLN A 178 21.32 4.86 4.96
CA GLN A 178 21.76 3.58 5.52
C GLN A 178 20.75 2.47 5.20
N VAL A 179 19.47 2.70 5.45
CA VAL A 179 18.40 1.73 5.20
C VAL A 179 18.33 1.36 3.72
N VAL A 180 18.29 2.35 2.80
CA VAL A 180 18.25 2.05 1.36
C VAL A 180 19.50 1.30 0.90
N THR A 181 20.67 1.56 1.53
CA THR A 181 21.90 0.81 1.24
C THR A 181 21.81 -0.64 1.69
N ALA A 182 21.25 -0.93 2.87
CA ALA A 182 21.00 -2.31 3.30
C ALA A 182 20.04 -3.03 2.36
N ILE A 183 18.92 -2.38 2.00
CA ILE A 183 17.95 -2.95 1.06
C ILE A 183 18.63 -3.26 -0.26
N ALA A 184 19.38 -2.33 -0.83
CA ALA A 184 20.10 -2.53 -2.09
C ALA A 184 21.11 -3.69 -2.03
N LYS A 185 21.73 -3.97 -0.87
CA LYS A 185 22.57 -5.17 -0.67
C LYS A 185 21.75 -6.47 -0.64
N GLN A 186 20.53 -6.42 -0.12
CA GLN A 186 19.68 -7.59 0.05
C GLN A 186 18.93 -7.98 -1.23
N LEU A 187 18.53 -7.01 -2.06
CA LEU A 187 17.72 -7.24 -3.27
C LEU A 187 18.22 -8.36 -4.21
N PRO A 188 19.54 -8.53 -4.47
CA PRO A 188 20.02 -9.64 -5.27
C PRO A 188 19.69 -11.04 -4.71
N SER A 189 19.35 -11.14 -3.42
CA SER A 189 18.96 -12.40 -2.76
C SER A 189 17.48 -12.73 -2.95
N GLY A 190 16.68 -11.82 -3.49
CA GLY A 190 15.25 -11.99 -3.76
C GLY A 190 14.36 -10.93 -3.10
N LEU A 191 13.06 -11.01 -3.41
CA LEU A 191 12.03 -10.13 -2.88
C LEU A 191 11.14 -10.86 -1.88
N GLN A 192 10.58 -10.12 -0.93
CA GLN A 192 9.65 -10.68 0.07
C GLN A 192 8.25 -10.77 -0.56
N PRO A 193 7.67 -11.99 -0.71
CA PRO A 193 6.33 -12.13 -1.25
C PRO A 193 5.28 -11.75 -0.20
N ARG A 194 4.28 -10.98 -0.64
CA ARG A 194 3.00 -10.82 0.07
C ARG A 194 2.32 -12.19 0.10
N SER A 195 2.16 -12.76 1.28
CA SER A 195 1.63 -14.11 1.48
C SER A 195 0.83 -14.21 2.77
N ALA A 196 0.27 -15.39 3.07
CA ALA A 196 -0.37 -15.65 4.36
C ALA A 196 0.58 -15.50 5.57
N LEU A 197 1.90 -15.47 5.34
CA LEU A 197 2.92 -15.25 6.36
C LEU A 197 3.36 -13.79 6.51
N SER A 198 2.90 -12.90 5.63
CA SER A 198 3.18 -11.47 5.72
C SER A 198 2.64 -10.88 7.00
N THR A 199 3.27 -9.78 7.47
CA THR A 199 2.79 -9.06 8.65
C THR A 199 1.34 -8.60 8.46
N TYR A 200 0.98 -8.21 7.24
CA TYR A 200 -0.39 -7.85 6.85
C TYR A 200 -0.83 -8.66 5.63
N PRO A 201 -1.47 -9.84 5.82
CA PRO A 201 -1.93 -10.69 4.72
C PRO A 201 -3.27 -10.18 4.17
N ILE A 202 -3.27 -9.01 3.53
CA ILE A 202 -4.48 -8.34 3.05
C ILE A 202 -4.70 -8.69 1.57
N LYS A 203 -5.66 -9.56 1.28
CA LYS A 203 -5.96 -9.98 -0.10
C LYS A 203 -6.39 -8.82 -0.99
N LEU A 204 -7.04 -7.79 -0.44
CA LEU A 204 -7.42 -6.59 -1.19
C LEU A 204 -6.21 -5.92 -1.83
N ALA A 205 -5.06 -5.92 -1.16
CA ALA A 205 -3.82 -5.29 -1.63
C ALA A 205 -3.20 -6.01 -2.85
N GLU A 206 -3.63 -7.24 -3.16
CA GLU A 206 -3.23 -7.98 -4.35
C GLU A 206 -4.20 -7.77 -5.54
N ARG A 207 -5.35 -7.13 -5.31
CA ARG A 207 -6.38 -6.91 -6.33
C ARG A 207 -5.96 -5.80 -7.30
N ASP A 208 -6.44 -5.93 -8.53
CA ASP A 208 -6.22 -4.92 -9.55
C ASP A 208 -7.34 -3.86 -9.49
N PRO A 209 -7.05 -2.59 -9.14
CA PRO A 209 -8.03 -1.51 -9.15
C PRO A 209 -8.68 -1.34 -10.53
N CYS A 210 -7.95 -1.61 -11.62
CA CYS A 210 -8.49 -1.53 -12.98
C CYS A 210 -9.50 -2.63 -13.34
N GLU A 211 -9.79 -3.56 -12.43
CA GLU A 211 -10.94 -4.45 -12.58
C GLU A 211 -12.27 -3.67 -12.69
N ILE A 212 -12.33 -2.43 -12.19
CA ILE A 212 -13.49 -1.54 -12.37
C ILE A 212 -13.83 -1.32 -13.85
N LEU A 213 -12.86 -1.38 -14.76
CA LEU A 213 -13.07 -1.16 -16.19
C LEU A 213 -13.97 -2.22 -16.83
N ARG A 214 -14.16 -3.39 -16.19
CA ARG A 214 -15.14 -4.42 -16.62
C ARG A 214 -16.58 -3.93 -16.58
N GLU A 215 -16.87 -2.96 -15.73
CA GLU A 215 -18.19 -2.33 -15.64
C GLU A 215 -18.47 -1.38 -16.82
N TYR A 216 -17.42 -1.05 -17.59
CA TYR A 216 -17.42 -0.09 -18.69
C TYR A 216 -16.71 -0.65 -19.94
N PRO A 217 -17.11 -1.84 -20.46
CA PRO A 217 -16.38 -2.52 -21.52
C PRO A 217 -16.37 -1.70 -22.81
N GLY A 218 -15.17 -1.40 -23.32
CA GLY A 218 -14.95 -0.58 -24.52
C GLY A 218 -15.43 0.87 -24.42
N LYS A 219 -15.80 1.34 -23.23
CA LYS A 219 -16.26 2.71 -22.98
C LYS A 219 -15.23 3.56 -22.26
N ALA A 220 -14.40 2.96 -21.40
CA ALA A 220 -13.34 3.70 -20.72
C ALA A 220 -12.36 4.28 -21.76
N ARG A 221 -12.03 5.57 -21.59
CA ARG A 221 -11.03 6.30 -22.37
C ARG A 221 -9.87 6.67 -21.46
N GLY A 222 -8.73 6.99 -22.07
CA GLY A 222 -7.54 7.39 -21.32
C GLY A 222 -6.93 6.22 -20.55
N VAL A 223 -6.89 5.02 -21.11
CA VAL A 223 -6.00 3.98 -20.59
C VAL A 223 -4.64 4.21 -21.22
N SER A 224 -3.60 4.43 -20.42
CA SER A 224 -2.23 4.68 -20.87
C SER A 224 -1.22 4.15 -19.86
N ILE A 225 0.05 4.06 -20.24
CA ILE A 225 1.13 3.61 -19.34
C ILE A 225 1.21 4.47 -18.08
N ASP A 226 1.07 5.79 -18.20
CA ASP A 226 1.16 6.72 -17.06
C ASP A 226 0.01 6.49 -16.07
N LEU A 227 -1.19 6.22 -16.58
CA LEU A 227 -2.41 6.03 -15.81
C LEU A 227 -2.54 4.59 -15.25
N LEU A 228 -1.89 3.63 -15.90
CA LEU A 228 -1.72 2.26 -15.41
C LEU A 228 -0.47 2.10 -14.52
N GLY A 229 0.31 3.18 -14.38
CA GLY A 229 1.56 3.24 -13.64
C GLY A 229 1.37 3.15 -12.13
N ASP A 230 0.20 3.56 -11.63
CA ASP A 230 -0.19 3.39 -10.23
C ASP A 230 -0.62 1.93 -9.99
N PRO A 231 0.13 1.14 -9.18
CA PRO A 231 -0.23 -0.25 -8.93
C PRO A 231 -1.50 -0.40 -8.08
N PHE A 232 -1.93 0.65 -7.38
CA PHE A 232 -3.05 0.62 -6.43
C PHE A 232 -4.18 1.56 -6.82
N GLY A 233 -3.98 2.42 -7.82
CA GLY A 233 -4.97 3.24 -8.49
C GLY A 233 -5.32 2.78 -9.91
N CYS A 234 -6.44 3.25 -10.42
CA CYS A 234 -6.81 3.13 -11.82
C CYS A 234 -7.53 4.38 -12.28
N ASP A 235 -6.89 5.13 -13.17
CA ASP A 235 -7.44 6.33 -13.77
C ASP A 235 -8.13 6.03 -15.09
N PHE A 236 -9.29 6.64 -15.32
CA PHE A 236 -10.05 6.50 -16.57
C PHE A 236 -11.07 7.63 -16.74
N SER A 237 -11.48 7.88 -17.98
CA SER A 237 -12.63 8.75 -18.28
C SER A 237 -13.72 7.98 -19.02
N LEU A 238 -14.94 8.52 -19.03
CA LEU A 238 -16.09 7.92 -19.72
C LEU A 238 -16.46 8.72 -20.98
N PRO A 239 -17.13 8.13 -22.01
CA PRO A 239 -17.41 8.79 -23.30
C PRO A 239 -18.22 10.07 -23.20
N ASP A 240 -19.13 10.11 -22.22
CA ASP A 240 -20.09 11.20 -22.03
C ASP A 240 -19.64 12.19 -20.95
N SER A 241 -18.36 12.13 -20.54
CA SER A 241 -17.82 12.94 -19.47
C SER A 241 -16.38 13.39 -19.74
N ASP A 242 -16.13 14.70 -19.62
CA ASP A 242 -14.78 15.27 -19.49
C ASP A 242 -14.29 15.25 -18.03
N ILE A 243 -14.66 14.22 -17.27
CA ILE A 243 -14.20 13.99 -15.89
C ILE A 243 -13.27 12.80 -15.93
N ASP A 244 -12.10 12.99 -15.32
CA ASP A 244 -11.18 11.91 -15.03
C ASP A 244 -11.54 11.32 -13.67
N TYR A 245 -11.75 10.01 -13.65
CA TYR A 245 -12.07 9.25 -12.46
C TYR A 245 -10.87 8.42 -12.04
N THR A 246 -10.68 8.28 -10.73
CA THR A 246 -9.70 7.36 -10.16
C THR A 246 -10.42 6.39 -9.23
N VAL A 247 -10.10 5.10 -9.32
CA VAL A 247 -10.42 4.12 -8.27
C VAL A 247 -9.13 3.68 -7.62
N GLN A 248 -8.99 3.89 -6.32
CA GLN A 248 -7.81 3.53 -5.55
C GLN A 248 -8.16 2.51 -4.46
N LEU A 249 -7.29 1.52 -4.30
CA LEU A 249 -7.30 0.58 -3.19
C LEU A 249 -6.21 1.03 -2.21
N THR A 250 -6.59 1.32 -0.98
CA THR A 250 -5.66 1.80 0.05
C THR A 250 -6.06 1.26 1.41
N SER A 251 -5.22 1.48 2.40
CA SER A 251 -5.46 1.31 3.82
C SER A 251 -4.81 2.44 4.58
N SER A 252 -5.44 3.61 4.49
CA SER A 252 -5.28 4.74 5.41
C SER A 252 -6.25 5.81 4.94
N VAL A 253 -7.08 6.31 5.84
CA VAL A 253 -7.62 7.67 5.77
C VAL A 253 -8.04 8.01 7.19
N ASN A 254 -7.06 8.41 7.99
CA ASN A 254 -7.33 9.10 9.27
C ASN A 254 -7.81 10.53 9.06
N ASP A 255 -7.80 11.02 7.82
CA ASP A 255 -8.45 12.26 7.41
C ASP A 255 -9.81 11.93 6.80
N PHE A 256 -10.82 11.67 7.63
CA PHE A 256 -12.18 12.01 7.21
C PHE A 256 -12.34 13.49 7.56
N PRO A 257 -12.36 14.41 6.59
CA PRO A 257 -12.73 15.77 6.92
C PRO A 257 -14.11 15.69 7.58
N ASP A 258 -14.29 16.33 8.74
CA ASP A 258 -15.58 16.38 9.46
C ASP A 258 -16.74 16.84 8.54
N GLU A 259 -16.38 17.49 7.44
CA GLU A 259 -17.24 18.01 6.39
C GLU A 259 -17.84 16.91 5.48
N TYR A 260 -17.31 15.68 5.49
CA TYR A 260 -17.77 14.60 4.63
C TYR A 260 -19.09 14.01 5.13
N THR A 261 -20.01 13.75 4.20
CA THR A 261 -21.28 13.11 4.57
C THR A 261 -21.05 11.61 4.81
N LYS A 262 -21.23 11.19 6.07
CA LYS A 262 -21.14 9.80 6.50
C LYS A 262 -22.46 9.06 6.31
N SER A 263 -22.41 7.84 5.78
CA SER A 263 -23.55 6.92 5.73
C SER A 263 -23.11 5.46 5.86
N THR A 264 -24.02 4.57 6.25
CA THR A 264 -23.75 3.12 6.34
C THR A 264 -24.77 2.37 5.49
N ARG A 265 -24.30 1.49 4.61
CA ARG A 265 -25.14 0.62 3.75
C ARG A 265 -24.51 -0.77 3.67
N ASP A 266 -25.30 -1.82 3.90
CA ASP A 266 -24.85 -3.23 3.82
C ASP A 266 -23.59 -3.55 4.65
N GLY A 267 -23.46 -2.90 5.82
CA GLY A 267 -22.31 -3.05 6.72
C GLY A 267 -21.02 -2.38 6.23
N VAL A 268 -21.07 -1.64 5.12
CA VAL A 268 -19.98 -0.81 4.61
C VAL A 268 -20.24 0.65 5.02
N THR A 269 -19.21 1.31 5.54
CA THR A 269 -19.27 2.72 5.91
C THR A 269 -18.75 3.57 4.77
N TYR A 270 -19.56 4.51 4.31
CA TYR A 270 -19.27 5.40 3.20
C TYR A 270 -19.08 6.83 3.70
N PHE A 271 -18.16 7.55 3.06
CA PHE A 271 -17.98 8.98 3.21
C PHE A 271 -17.92 9.60 1.83
N HIS A 272 -18.48 10.80 1.66
CA HIS A 272 -18.39 11.51 0.38
C HIS A 272 -18.40 13.02 0.57
N ASN A 273 -17.65 13.67 -0.32
CA ASN A 273 -17.73 15.08 -0.64
C ASN A 273 -18.16 15.23 -2.10
N GLU A 274 -19.26 15.96 -2.32
CA GLU A 274 -19.79 16.26 -3.66
C GLU A 274 -19.57 17.74 -4.06
N ASP A 275 -18.75 18.48 -3.32
CA ASP A 275 -18.42 19.86 -3.62
C ASP A 275 -17.10 19.95 -4.44
N PRO A 276 -17.16 20.15 -5.77
CA PRO A 276 -15.98 20.27 -6.62
C PRO A 276 -15.17 21.55 -6.36
N SER A 277 -15.71 22.50 -5.57
CA SER A 277 -15.01 23.74 -5.23
C SER A 277 -14.11 23.62 -4.00
N GLN A 278 -14.22 22.53 -3.24
CA GLN A 278 -13.27 22.25 -2.17
C GLN A 278 -11.88 21.96 -2.71
N LEU A 279 -10.84 22.25 -1.93
CA LEU A 279 -9.46 21.93 -2.29
C LEU A 279 -9.25 20.43 -2.53
N THR A 280 -9.96 19.59 -1.78
CA THR A 280 -9.95 18.14 -2.00
C THR A 280 -10.68 17.77 -3.29
N GLY A 281 -11.67 18.55 -3.74
CA GLY A 281 -12.50 18.18 -4.88
C GLY A 281 -13.44 17.02 -4.56
N CYS A 282 -13.94 16.36 -5.61
CA CYS A 282 -14.93 15.30 -5.45
C CYS A 282 -14.25 13.98 -5.04
N HIS A 283 -14.56 13.51 -3.83
CA HIS A 283 -14.10 12.23 -3.31
C HIS A 283 -15.22 11.44 -2.64
N ALA A 284 -15.23 10.14 -2.85
CA ALA A 284 -16.04 9.21 -2.10
C ALA A 284 -15.18 8.02 -1.69
N LEU A 285 -15.41 7.49 -0.49
CA LEU A 285 -14.67 6.34 0.01
C LEU A 285 -15.58 5.36 0.76
N ALA A 286 -15.16 4.10 0.79
CA ALA A 286 -15.82 3.03 1.50
C ALA A 286 -14.82 2.22 2.33
N LEU A 287 -15.09 2.05 3.63
CA LEU A 287 -14.33 1.16 4.51
C LEU A 287 -14.84 -0.27 4.37
N VAL A 288 -13.96 -1.19 3.97
CA VAL A 288 -14.38 -2.53 3.49
C VAL A 288 -13.80 -3.71 4.27
N GLY A 289 -12.81 -3.49 5.13
CA GLY A 289 -12.13 -4.54 5.90
C GLY A 289 -11.98 -4.22 7.39
N ASP A 290 -11.43 -5.18 8.13
CA ASP A 290 -11.12 -5.02 9.55
C ASP A 290 -9.96 -4.01 9.76
N PRO A 291 -9.95 -3.29 10.90
CA PRO A 291 -8.84 -2.41 11.25
C PRO A 291 -7.50 -3.15 11.32
N LEU A 292 -6.49 -2.53 10.73
CA LEU A 292 -5.09 -2.93 10.75
C LEU A 292 -4.40 -2.17 11.87
N TYR A 293 -4.09 -2.88 12.95
CA TYR A 293 -3.31 -2.31 14.05
C TYR A 293 -1.82 -2.45 13.77
N PRO A 294 -0.99 -1.47 14.19
CA PRO A 294 0.46 -1.62 14.19
C PRO A 294 0.89 -2.90 14.90
N LYS A 295 1.89 -3.57 14.33
CA LYS A 295 2.43 -4.84 14.85
C LYS A 295 3.87 -4.66 15.27
N ASP A 296 4.17 -5.11 16.49
CA ASP A 296 5.52 -5.19 17.00
C ASP A 296 6.38 -6.13 16.12
N ILE A 297 7.55 -5.65 15.71
CA ILE A 297 8.54 -6.42 14.92
C ILE A 297 9.78 -6.81 15.73
N GLY A 298 9.69 -6.64 17.06
CA GLY A 298 10.69 -6.95 18.05
C GLY A 298 11.65 -5.79 18.27
N GLY A 299 12.04 -5.58 19.52
CA GLY A 299 12.94 -4.50 19.94
C GLY A 299 12.35 -3.57 21.01
N GLY A 300 11.15 -3.86 21.52
CA GLY A 300 10.63 -3.22 22.74
C GLY A 300 10.34 -1.72 22.63
N ALA A 301 10.55 -1.10 21.47
CA ALA A 301 10.27 0.29 21.14
C ALA A 301 8.86 0.50 20.54
N ALA A 302 7.93 -0.43 20.79
CA ALA A 302 6.56 -0.35 20.30
C ALA A 302 5.77 0.79 20.96
N ASN A 303 4.94 1.49 20.18
CA ASN A 303 4.03 2.50 20.69
C ASN A 303 2.66 1.86 20.96
N THR A 304 2.16 1.95 22.19
CA THR A 304 0.89 1.32 22.59
C THR A 304 -0.34 2.13 22.22
N ASP A 305 -0.18 3.39 21.82
CA ASP A 305 -1.27 4.35 21.60
C ASP A 305 -1.49 4.66 20.11
N ALA A 306 -1.05 3.76 19.22
CA ALA A 306 -1.11 3.99 17.78
C ALA A 306 -2.51 3.67 17.19
N ASP A 307 -2.98 4.55 16.30
CA ASP A 307 -4.28 4.43 15.65
C ASP A 307 -4.34 3.25 14.67
N ALA A 308 -5.56 2.77 14.46
CA ALA A 308 -5.83 1.72 13.47
C ALA A 308 -5.94 2.30 12.06
N TYR A 309 -5.44 1.53 11.09
CA TYR A 309 -5.59 1.83 9.67
C TYR A 309 -6.75 1.01 9.10
N PHE A 310 -7.52 1.57 8.18
CA PHE A 310 -8.72 0.91 7.66
C PHE A 310 -8.58 0.62 6.16
N PRO A 311 -8.70 -0.66 5.72
CA PRO A 311 -8.82 -0.99 4.31
C PRO A 311 -10.00 -0.25 3.67
N ALA A 312 -9.68 0.49 2.61
CA ALA A 312 -10.60 1.40 1.95
C ALA A 312 -10.54 1.27 0.42
N ILE A 313 -11.66 1.64 -0.19
CA ILE A 313 -11.78 1.86 -1.63
C ILE A 313 -12.14 3.33 -1.79
N VAL A 314 -11.36 4.06 -2.57
CA VAL A 314 -11.59 5.48 -2.86
C VAL A 314 -11.98 5.62 -4.33
N ALA A 315 -12.97 6.46 -4.59
CA ALA A 315 -13.31 6.94 -5.92
C ALA A 315 -13.19 8.46 -5.93
N SER A 316 -12.38 8.98 -6.86
CA SER A 316 -12.15 10.41 -7.03
C SER A 316 -12.69 10.85 -8.39
N ALA A 317 -13.14 12.10 -8.48
CA ALA A 317 -13.54 12.72 -9.74
C ALA A 317 -12.83 14.07 -9.89
N PHE A 318 -11.93 14.15 -10.85
CA PHE A 318 -11.15 15.35 -11.15
C PHE A 318 -11.80 16.12 -12.29
N THR A 319 -12.15 17.39 -12.01
CA THR A 319 -12.83 18.26 -12.96
C THR A 319 -12.01 19.53 -13.21
N GLY A 320 -12.10 20.10 -14.42
CA GLY A 320 -11.58 21.45 -14.69
C GLY A 320 -12.28 22.53 -13.83
N ARG A 321 -11.62 23.69 -13.67
CA ARG A 321 -11.96 24.76 -12.70
C ARG A 321 -13.40 25.30 -12.75
N ASP A 322 -14.14 25.10 -13.83
CA ASP A 322 -15.45 25.72 -14.07
C ASP A 322 -16.65 24.78 -13.87
N ARG A 323 -16.43 23.51 -13.48
CA ARG A 323 -17.51 22.52 -13.27
C ARG A 323 -18.12 22.58 -11.88
N LYS A 324 -19.38 22.11 -11.80
CA LYS A 324 -20.22 22.11 -10.58
C LYS A 324 -20.74 20.73 -10.16
N ASP A 325 -20.32 19.66 -10.82
CA ASP A 325 -20.78 18.30 -10.51
C ASP A 325 -19.60 17.31 -10.46
N CYS A 326 -19.80 16.23 -9.70
CA CYS A 326 -18.85 15.13 -9.51
C CYS A 326 -19.11 13.94 -10.46
N GLY A 327 -19.96 14.12 -11.47
CA GLY A 327 -20.44 13.08 -12.37
C GLY A 327 -20.83 11.76 -11.68
N HIS A 328 -20.22 10.65 -12.11
CA HIS A 328 -20.56 9.29 -11.69
C HIS A 328 -19.79 8.77 -10.46
N MET A 329 -19.07 9.62 -9.72
CA MET A 329 -18.15 9.21 -8.64
C MET A 329 -18.76 8.20 -7.66
N ARG A 330 -19.97 8.46 -7.16
CA ARG A 330 -20.64 7.54 -6.20
C ARG A 330 -21.08 6.23 -6.82
N GLU A 331 -21.53 6.26 -8.07
CA GLU A 331 -21.88 5.04 -8.80
C GLU A 331 -20.63 4.16 -9.03
N ILE A 332 -19.50 4.80 -9.36
CA ILE A 332 -18.20 4.14 -9.51
C ILE A 332 -17.77 3.51 -8.19
N LEU A 333 -17.87 4.24 -7.06
CA LEU A 333 -17.57 3.68 -5.74
C LEU A 333 -18.47 2.48 -5.43
N ASP A 334 -19.78 2.60 -5.65
CA ASP A 334 -20.72 1.51 -5.38
C ASP A 334 -20.41 0.26 -6.23
N LYS A 335 -19.95 0.43 -7.47
CA LYS A 335 -19.43 -0.66 -8.32
C LYS A 335 -18.13 -1.25 -7.78
N ALA A 336 -17.17 -0.41 -7.41
CA ALA A 336 -15.88 -0.83 -6.88
C ALA A 336 -16.04 -1.63 -5.57
N VAL A 337 -16.92 -1.19 -4.66
CA VAL A 337 -17.24 -1.92 -3.42
C VAL A 337 -17.76 -3.33 -3.74
N ARG A 338 -18.64 -3.49 -4.73
CA ARG A 338 -19.13 -4.83 -5.14
C ARG A 338 -18.02 -5.74 -5.66
N LEU A 339 -17.04 -5.19 -6.37
CA LEU A 339 -15.91 -5.94 -6.92
C LEU A 339 -14.88 -6.34 -5.85
N PHE A 340 -14.63 -5.46 -4.88
CA PHE A 340 -13.44 -5.54 -4.04
C PHE A 340 -13.69 -5.85 -2.57
N ALA A 341 -14.86 -5.53 -2.00
CA ALA A 341 -15.08 -5.64 -0.56
C ALA A 341 -14.92 -7.07 -0.01
N ASN A 342 -15.24 -8.09 -0.81
CA ASN A 342 -15.04 -9.49 -0.42
C ASN A 342 -13.56 -9.90 -0.30
N SER A 343 -12.63 -9.10 -0.85
CA SER A 343 -11.18 -9.32 -0.73
C SER A 343 -10.60 -8.65 0.52
N ALA A 344 -11.38 -7.84 1.23
CA ALA A 344 -10.95 -7.15 2.44
C ALA A 344 -11.40 -7.84 3.74
N ARG A 345 -12.19 -8.92 3.63
CA ARG A 345 -12.81 -9.65 4.74
C ARG A 345 -12.21 -11.04 4.95
#